data_AF-A0A1H6JR89-F1
#
_entry.id   AF-A0A1H6JR89-F1
#
_cell.length_a   1.000
_cell.length_b   1.000
_cell.length_c   1.000
_cell.angle_alpha   90.00
_cell.angle_beta   90.00
_cell.angle_gamma   90.00
#
_symmetry.space_group_name_H-M   'P 1'
#
loop_
_entity.id
_entity.type
_entity.pdbx_description
1 polymer ?
#
loop_
_entity_poly.entity_id
_entity_poly.type
_entity_poly.pdbx_seq_one_letter_code
_entity_poly.pdbx_strand_id
1 'polypeptide(L)'
;MVDVRGEWDNSIQKFCLIADIVTSLVGVAEREPSDFLVEQGLLVGTTEYFSKTHVLKRVYDDEGHPFGWMQDGVFELFDRDGRLYRWQSEETLIAVTESLP
;
A
#
# COMPACT_ATOMS: atom_id res chain seq x y z
N MET A 1 12.76 7.86 4.67
CA MET A 1 13.04 6.52 4.10
C MET A 1 14.32 6.64 3.30
N VAL A 2 15.41 6.04 3.76
CA VAL A 2 16.71 6.11 3.08
C VAL A 2 16.73 5.05 1.98
N ASP A 3 17.33 5.35 0.82
CA ASP A 3 17.60 4.34 -0.21
C ASP A 3 18.26 3.08 0.41
N VAL A 4 18.05 1.89 -0.17
CA VAL A 4 18.77 0.64 0.18
C VAL A 4 20.29 0.87 0.24
N ARG A 5 20.81 1.85 -0.50
CA ARG A 5 22.22 2.25 -0.49
C ARG A 5 22.61 3.36 0.46
N GLY A 6 21.70 4.00 1.20
CA GLY A 6 22.06 5.07 2.12
C GLY A 6 22.25 6.46 1.49
N GLU A 7 22.23 6.56 0.16
CA GLU A 7 22.85 7.68 -0.57
C GLU A 7 21.90 8.80 -0.99
N TRP A 8 20.58 8.58 -0.94
CA TRP A 8 19.59 9.52 -1.49
C TRP A 8 18.39 9.72 -0.56
N ASP A 9 18.03 10.98 -0.33
CA ASP A 9 16.91 11.43 0.52
C ASP A 9 15.78 12.06 -0.32
N ASN A 10 15.26 11.31 -1.31
CA ASN A 10 14.21 11.79 -2.23
C ASN A 10 13.21 10.66 -2.57
N SER A 11 12.63 10.03 -1.55
CA SER A 11 11.72 8.87 -1.72
C SER A 11 10.48 9.21 -2.53
N ILE A 12 9.94 10.42 -2.40
CA ILE A 12 8.72 10.87 -3.10
C ILE A 12 8.97 10.97 -4.61
N GLN A 13 10.04 11.64 -5.04
CA GLN A 13 10.32 11.80 -6.48
C GLN A 13 10.62 10.45 -7.14
N LYS A 14 11.31 9.55 -6.43
CA LYS A 14 11.54 8.18 -6.89
C LYS A 14 10.23 7.42 -7.05
N PHE A 15 9.33 7.54 -6.06
CA PHE A 15 8.00 6.93 -6.15
C PHE A 15 7.24 7.44 -7.37
N CYS A 16 7.15 8.76 -7.60
CA CYS A 16 6.45 9.30 -8.76
C CYS A 16 7.04 8.81 -10.09
N LEU A 17 8.37 8.82 -10.23
CA LEU A 17 9.03 8.32 -11.44
C LEU A 17 8.73 6.84 -11.70
N ILE A 18 8.74 6.00 -10.65
CA ILE A 18 8.39 4.58 -10.78
C ILE A 18 6.91 4.45 -11.13
N ALA A 19 6.05 5.15 -10.40
CA ALA A 19 4.62 5.14 -10.62
C ALA A 19 4.31 5.46 -12.08
N ASP A 20 4.89 6.51 -12.66
CA ASP A 20 4.68 6.95 -14.04
C ASP A 20 4.95 5.87 -15.11
N ILE A 21 5.86 4.91 -14.84
CA ILE A 21 6.30 3.93 -15.86
C ILE A 21 5.76 2.52 -15.64
N VAL A 22 5.21 2.20 -14.46
CA VAL A 22 4.73 0.84 -14.16
C VAL A 22 3.27 0.65 -14.55
N THR A 23 2.92 -0.60 -14.87
CA THR A 23 1.53 -1.00 -15.13
C THR A 23 0.70 -1.09 -13.86
N SER A 24 1.30 -1.59 -12.78
CA SER A 24 0.63 -1.88 -11.51
C SER A 24 1.52 -1.44 -10.35
N LEU A 25 0.90 -0.84 -9.34
CA LEU A 25 1.49 -0.52 -8.05
C LEU A 25 0.88 -1.43 -6.99
N VAL A 26 1.71 -2.04 -6.15
CA VAL A 26 1.25 -2.89 -5.06
C VAL A 26 1.76 -2.29 -3.74
N GLY A 27 0.85 -1.65 -3.00
CA GLY A 27 1.13 -1.15 -1.66
C GLY A 27 0.91 -2.24 -0.63
N VAL A 28 1.85 -2.41 0.30
CA VAL A 28 1.73 -3.33 1.43
C VAL A 28 1.59 -2.51 2.71
N ALA A 29 0.50 -2.73 3.44
CA ALA A 29 0.20 -2.04 4.69
C ALA A 29 0.31 -3.01 5.86
N GLU A 30 1.34 -2.79 6.69
CA GLU A 30 1.63 -3.50 7.92
C GLU A 30 1.95 -2.49 9.02
N ARG A 31 1.43 -2.66 10.23
CA ARG A 31 1.69 -1.75 11.36
C ARG A 31 3.18 -1.54 11.63
N GLU A 32 3.96 -2.61 11.51
CA GLU A 32 5.42 -2.60 11.68
C GLU A 32 6.07 -3.32 10.49
N PRO A 33 7.16 -2.78 9.92
CA PRO A 33 7.89 -1.59 10.37
C PRO A 33 7.29 -0.25 9.89
N SER A 34 6.17 -0.25 9.16
CA SER A 34 5.72 0.93 8.43
C SER A 34 4.26 1.29 8.70
N ASP A 35 4.03 2.08 9.74
CA ASP A 35 2.74 2.74 10.04
C ASP A 35 2.42 3.82 8.97
N PHE A 36 2.07 3.34 7.78
CA PHE A 36 2.18 3.96 6.46
C PHE A 36 1.21 5.15 6.27
N LEU A 37 1.68 6.40 6.37
CA LEU A 37 0.83 7.61 6.30
C LEU A 37 1.13 8.57 5.12
N VAL A 38 2.40 8.82 4.77
CA VAL A 38 2.74 9.81 3.73
C VAL A 38 2.61 9.22 2.33
N GLU A 39 3.08 7.99 2.15
CA GLU A 39 3.09 7.28 0.88
C GLU A 39 1.67 6.90 0.41
N GLN A 40 0.73 6.66 1.33
CA GLN A 40 -0.68 6.43 0.95
C GLN A 40 -1.32 7.64 0.28
N GLY A 41 -0.97 8.85 0.73
CA GLY A 41 -1.45 10.09 0.12
C GLY A 41 -1.02 10.21 -1.34
N LEU A 42 0.13 9.63 -1.73
CA LEU A 42 0.59 9.61 -3.11
C LEU A 42 -0.23 8.64 -3.98
N LEU A 43 -0.64 7.49 -3.43
CA LEU A 43 -1.46 6.51 -4.14
C LEU A 43 -2.81 7.09 -4.58
N VAL A 44 -3.42 7.91 -3.71
CA VAL A 44 -4.69 8.58 -3.98
C VAL A 44 -4.52 10.01 -4.52
N GLY A 45 -3.27 10.48 -4.67
CA GLY A 45 -2.95 11.86 -5.04
C GLY A 45 -3.33 12.21 -6.48
N THR A 46 -3.41 11.21 -7.36
CA THR A 46 -3.89 11.37 -8.74
C THR A 46 -4.80 10.19 -9.11
N THR A 47 -5.75 10.45 -10.01
CA THR A 47 -6.61 9.38 -10.56
C THR A 47 -5.79 8.30 -11.26
N GLU A 48 -4.70 8.69 -11.92
CA GLU A 48 -3.82 7.76 -12.62
C GLU A 48 -3.14 6.79 -11.64
N TYR A 49 -2.53 7.30 -10.58
CA TYR A 49 -1.85 6.47 -9.58
C TYR A 49 -2.84 5.57 -8.86
N PHE A 50 -4.01 6.11 -8.51
CA PHE A 50 -5.08 5.33 -7.92
C PHE A 50 -5.55 4.21 -8.87
N SER A 51 -5.64 4.49 -10.17
CA SER A 51 -6.13 3.55 -11.18
C SER A 51 -5.27 2.29 -11.35
N LYS A 52 -3.98 2.36 -11.05
CA LYS A 52 -3.03 1.25 -11.15
C LYS A 52 -2.63 0.65 -9.81
N THR A 53 -3.13 1.21 -8.70
CA THR A 53 -2.74 0.78 -7.35
C THR A 53 -3.66 -0.30 -6.79
N HIS A 54 -3.04 -1.33 -6.24
CA HIS A 54 -3.63 -2.38 -5.43
C HIS A 54 -2.99 -2.35 -4.03
N VAL A 55 -3.76 -2.63 -2.99
CA VAL A 55 -3.29 -2.55 -1.60
C VAL A 55 -3.49 -3.89 -0.90
N LEU A 56 -2.43 -4.43 -0.30
CA LEU A 56 -2.50 -5.57 0.62
C LEU A 56 -2.46 -5.05 2.05
N LYS A 57 -3.58 -5.20 2.76
CA LYS A 57 -3.72 -4.83 4.17
C LYS A 57 -3.53 -6.05 5.05
N ARG A 58 -2.57 -6.00 5.98
CA ARG A 58 -2.44 -7.02 7.02
C ARG A 58 -3.60 -6.92 8.02
N VAL A 59 -4.15 -8.07 8.37
CA VAL A 59 -5.15 -8.25 9.43
C VAL A 59 -4.45 -8.78 10.67
N TYR A 60 -4.83 -8.26 11.83
CA TYR A 60 -4.26 -8.58 13.14
C TYR A 60 -5.41 -9.06 14.05
N ASP A 61 -5.19 -10.15 14.78
CA ASP A 61 -6.21 -10.76 15.66
C ASP A 61 -6.39 -10.00 16.98
N ASP A 62 -5.32 -9.36 17.45
CA ASP A 62 -5.20 -8.89 18.83
C ASP A 62 -5.61 -7.42 19.03
N GLU A 63 -6.09 -6.73 17.99
CA GLU A 63 -6.30 -5.28 18.02
C GLU A 63 -7.52 -4.84 17.20
N GLY A 64 -8.36 -3.99 17.80
CA GLY A 64 -9.58 -3.50 17.14
C GLY A 64 -9.30 -2.55 15.97
N HIS A 65 -8.22 -1.75 16.02
CA HIS A 65 -7.88 -0.75 15.01
C HIS A 65 -6.35 -0.57 14.90
N PRO A 66 -5.65 -1.45 14.17
CA PRO A 66 -4.18 -1.40 14.04
C PRO A 66 -3.67 -0.29 13.10
N PHE A 67 -4.60 0.44 12.44
CA PHE A 67 -4.33 1.52 11.52
C PHE A 67 -5.07 2.79 11.98
N GLY A 68 -4.54 3.96 11.65
CA GLY A 68 -5.16 5.25 11.91
C GLY A 68 -6.34 5.55 10.99
N TRP A 69 -7.24 6.43 11.45
CA TRP A 69 -8.46 6.85 10.74
C TRP A 69 -8.23 7.34 9.29
N MET A 70 -7.09 7.97 9.02
CA MET A 70 -6.75 8.43 7.67
C MET A 70 -6.43 7.26 6.73
N GLN A 71 -5.78 6.22 7.24
CA GLN A 71 -5.49 5.00 6.48
C GLN A 71 -6.78 4.23 6.21
N ASP A 72 -7.70 4.18 7.17
CA ASP A 72 -9.01 3.55 6.99
C ASP A 72 -9.79 4.18 5.82
N GLY A 73 -9.78 5.51 5.69
CA GLY A 73 -10.39 6.17 4.53
C GLY A 73 -9.74 5.78 3.19
N VAL A 74 -8.42 5.61 3.15
CA VAL A 74 -7.71 5.12 1.94
C VAL A 74 -8.08 3.67 1.65
N PHE A 75 -8.14 2.82 2.67
CA PHE A 75 -8.54 1.42 2.52
C PHE A 75 -9.96 1.31 1.97
N GLU A 76 -10.92 2.07 2.50
CA GLU A 76 -12.30 2.10 2.01
C GLU A 76 -12.39 2.48 0.52
N LEU A 77 -11.57 3.44 0.07
CA LEU A 77 -11.51 3.83 -1.34
C LEU A 77 -11.05 2.67 -2.24
N PHE A 78 -10.01 1.95 -1.84
CA PHE A 78 -9.52 0.79 -2.60
C PHE A 78 -10.48 -0.41 -2.51
N ASP A 79 -11.15 -0.61 -1.38
CA ASP A 79 -12.12 -1.69 -1.17
C ASP A 79 -13.33 -1.52 -2.10
N ARG A 80 -13.84 -0.29 -2.21
CA ARG A 80 -14.95 0.05 -3.11
C ARG A 80 -14.67 -0.32 -4.56
N ASP A 81 -13.42 -0.20 -4.99
CA ASP A 81 -13.00 -0.43 -6.37
C ASP A 81 -12.45 -1.86 -6.57
N GLY A 82 -12.55 -2.72 -5.55
CA GLY A 82 -12.12 -4.13 -5.63
C GLY A 82 -10.60 -4.29 -5.67
N ARG A 83 -9.86 -3.35 -5.08
CA ARG A 83 -8.38 -3.31 -5.11
C ARG A 83 -7.73 -3.41 -3.74
N LEU A 84 -8.53 -3.59 -2.69
CA LEU A 84 -8.04 -3.88 -1.35
C LEU A 84 -8.07 -5.39 -1.09
N TYR A 85 -6.90 -5.94 -0.85
CA TYR A 85 -6.69 -7.33 -0.48
C TYR A 85 -6.30 -7.42 0.99
N ARG A 86 -6.59 -8.54 1.63
CA ARG A 86 -6.38 -8.73 3.07
C ARG A 86 -5.68 -10.05 3.33
N TRP A 87 -4.70 -10.06 4.22
CA TRP A 87 -3.98 -11.28 4.59
C TRP A 87 -3.70 -11.32 6.09
N GLN A 88 -3.54 -12.52 6.63
CA GLN A 88 -3.34 -12.75 8.07
C GLN A 88 -2.30 -13.84 8.34
N SER A 89 -2.22 -14.87 7.50
CA SER A 89 -1.17 -15.88 7.54
C SER A 89 -0.36 -15.86 6.25
N GLU A 90 0.82 -16.48 6.27
CA GLU A 90 1.63 -16.69 5.08
C GLU A 90 0.85 -17.41 3.97
N GLU A 91 0.05 -18.41 4.32
CA GLU A 91 -0.82 -19.12 3.37
C GLU A 91 -1.82 -18.17 2.70
N THR A 92 -2.49 -17.31 3.48
CA THR A 92 -3.41 -16.32 2.92
C THR A 92 -2.71 -15.25 2.09
N LEU A 93 -1.46 -14.90 2.43
CA LEU A 93 -0.66 -13.98 1.64
C LEU A 93 -0.36 -14.56 0.27
N ILE A 94 0.11 -15.81 0.22
CA ILE A 94 0.38 -16.51 -1.04
C ILE A 94 -0.88 -16.53 -1.91
N ALA A 95 -2.01 -16.96 -1.34
CA ALA A 95 -3.29 -17.03 -2.07
C ALA A 95 -3.73 -15.65 -2.60
N VAL A 96 -3.57 -14.58 -1.82
CA VAL A 96 -3.88 -13.22 -2.27
C VAL A 96 -2.97 -12.79 -3.41
N THR A 97 -1.67 -13.09 -3.33
CA THR A 97 -0.72 -12.67 -4.37
C THR A 97 -0.98 -13.31 -5.73
N GLU A 98 -1.62 -14.49 -5.78
CA GLU A 98 -2.05 -15.12 -7.04
C GLU A 98 -3.16 -14.34 -7.76
N SER A 99 -3.89 -13.49 -7.03
CA SER A 99 -4.98 -12.66 -7.58
C SER A 99 -4.55 -11.25 -7.97
N LEU A 100 -3.31 -10.86 -7.67
CA LEU A 100 -2.76 -9.57 -8.06
C LEU A 100 -2.46 -9.54 -9.57
N PRO A 101 -2.59 -8.36 -10.21
CA PRO A 101 -2.31 -8.18 -11.64
C PRO A 101 -0.82 -8.25 -11.99
#